data_AF-A0A437PNA2-F1
#
_entry.id   AF-A0A437PNA2-F1
#
_cell.length_a   1.000
_cell.length_b   1.000
_cell.length_c   1.000
_cell.angle_alpha   90.00
_cell.angle_beta   90.00
_cell.angle_gamma   90.00
#
_symmetry.space_group_name_H-M   'P 1'
#
loop_
_entity.id
_entity.type
_entity.pdbx_description
1 polymer ?
#
loop_
_entity_poly.entity_id
_entity_poly.type
_entity_poly.pdbx_seq_one_letter_code
_entity_poly.pdbx_strand_id
1 'polypeptide(L)'
;MAGTDDAVAAGDDALYVLTAVLLTPAKFPSVLGDDYPEACAALGLAPLADGYGLVLGQDGAGARWTVIIDDVSLVAVAIASWDCGMEYELSPDERTVVAALPGWPLALSVSAPGVPAPHDPEPDPEIMDGPPLTPPNTETWGPAQRRLGADEIALQWASWRNQIDDSAFLTNDADGGAGNAGTAAPSDAAAADDVATSEDDTTTAGTDTAPPGSDTAEDTSPRAPHPGIRRVLAEVRGYVDSPPPLGRVRSAFASGEARTLRADGPGWSMVARTDDIAFVLLDDEPGEVLPVGRGPELPGLLEALDKMAVRPS
;
A
#
# COMPACT_ATOMS: atom_id res chain seq x y z
N MET A 1 -24.24 -48.29 -0.89
CA MET A 1 -22.95 -48.79 -0.36
C MET A 1 -22.22 -49.53 -1.46
N ALA A 2 -21.54 -48.80 -2.33
CA ALA A 2 -20.43 -49.30 -3.13
C ALA A 2 -19.17 -48.59 -2.59
N GLY A 3 -18.02 -49.25 -2.58
CA GLY A 3 -16.81 -48.70 -1.97
C GLY A 3 -16.24 -47.56 -2.81
N THR A 4 -16.03 -46.40 -2.17
CA THR A 4 -15.04 -45.42 -2.63
C THR A 4 -13.68 -45.87 -2.12
N ASP A 5 -12.89 -46.49 -2.99
CA ASP A 5 -11.51 -46.92 -2.69
C ASP A 5 -10.60 -46.77 -3.93
N ASP A 6 -10.78 -45.65 -4.63
CA ASP A 6 -9.80 -45.10 -5.58
C ASP A 6 -9.01 -43.96 -4.90
N ALA A 7 -8.62 -44.19 -3.64
CA ALA A 7 -7.59 -43.41 -2.98
C ALA A 7 -6.24 -43.78 -3.61
N VAL A 8 -5.98 -43.23 -4.80
CA VAL A 8 -4.67 -43.34 -5.46
C VAL A 8 -3.61 -42.80 -4.51
N ALA A 9 -2.83 -43.72 -3.94
CA ALA A 9 -1.59 -43.41 -3.25
C ALA A 9 -0.58 -42.93 -4.30
N ALA A 10 -0.71 -41.65 -4.66
CA ALA A 10 0.41 -40.89 -5.17
C ALA A 10 1.57 -41.06 -4.16
N GLY A 11 2.79 -41.27 -4.66
CA GLY A 11 3.94 -41.62 -3.81
C GLY A 11 4.26 -40.51 -2.79
N ASP A 12 5.12 -40.81 -1.82
CA ASP A 12 5.49 -39.83 -0.78
C ASP A 12 6.00 -38.50 -1.36
N ASP A 13 6.63 -38.54 -2.56
CA ASP A 13 7.14 -37.39 -3.33
C ASP A 13 6.05 -36.58 -4.10
N ALA A 14 4.77 -36.94 -4.01
CA ALA A 14 3.71 -36.37 -4.86
C ALA A 14 3.03 -35.12 -4.26
N LEU A 15 2.88 -34.07 -5.08
CA LEU A 15 2.24 -32.82 -4.69
C LEU A 15 0.71 -32.88 -4.84
N TYR A 16 0.01 -32.87 -3.71
CA TYR A 16 -1.43 -32.63 -3.61
C TYR A 16 -1.73 -31.13 -3.80
N VAL A 17 -2.14 -30.75 -5.01
CA VAL A 17 -2.49 -29.37 -5.36
C VAL A 17 -3.73 -28.89 -4.60
N LEU A 18 -3.63 -27.72 -3.96
CA LEU A 18 -4.74 -27.07 -3.26
C LEU A 18 -5.28 -25.84 -4.00
N THR A 19 -4.40 -25.06 -4.63
CA THR A 19 -4.78 -23.87 -5.41
C THR A 19 -3.64 -23.41 -6.32
N ALA A 20 -3.91 -22.44 -7.19
CA ALA A 20 -2.89 -21.83 -8.03
C ALA A 20 -3.12 -20.32 -8.23
N VAL A 21 -2.04 -19.59 -8.48
CA VAL A 21 -2.00 -18.14 -8.70
C VAL A 21 -1.17 -17.86 -9.95
N LEU A 22 -1.42 -16.73 -10.62
CA LEU A 22 -0.56 -16.25 -11.71
C LEU A 22 0.27 -15.07 -11.17
N LEU A 23 1.58 -15.24 -11.11
CA LEU A 23 2.56 -14.19 -10.82
C LEU A 23 2.89 -13.48 -12.14
N THR A 24 1.98 -12.61 -12.60
CA THR A 24 2.18 -11.80 -13.81
C THR A 24 2.09 -10.30 -13.47
N PRO A 25 2.84 -9.43 -14.18
CA PRO A 25 2.69 -7.99 -14.05
C PRO A 25 1.24 -7.52 -14.27
N ALA A 26 0.53 -8.17 -15.21
CA ALA A 26 -0.85 -7.83 -15.57
C ALA A 26 -1.90 -8.22 -14.51
N LYS A 27 -1.67 -9.25 -13.67
CA LYS A 27 -2.61 -9.64 -12.60
C LYS A 27 -2.50 -8.76 -11.35
N PHE A 28 -1.33 -8.17 -11.12
CA PHE A 28 -1.06 -7.29 -9.97
C PHE A 28 -0.32 -6.01 -10.39
N PRO A 29 -0.86 -5.19 -11.32
CA PRO A 29 -0.12 -4.08 -11.93
C PRO A 29 0.31 -3.00 -10.94
N SER A 30 -0.44 -2.81 -9.84
CA SER A 30 -0.09 -1.90 -8.76
C SER A 30 0.98 -2.42 -7.78
N VAL A 31 1.26 -3.74 -7.77
CA VAL A 31 2.12 -4.41 -6.77
C VAL A 31 3.37 -5.04 -7.38
N LEU A 32 3.24 -5.60 -8.59
CA LEU A 32 4.28 -6.30 -9.35
C LEU A 32 4.70 -5.58 -10.64
N GLY A 33 4.00 -4.53 -11.07
CA GLY A 33 4.12 -3.97 -12.44
C GLY A 33 5.57 -3.78 -12.92
N ASP A 34 6.33 -2.97 -12.19
CA ASP A 34 7.76 -2.74 -12.45
C ASP A 34 8.68 -3.51 -11.48
N ASP A 35 8.13 -4.00 -10.37
CA ASP A 35 8.81 -4.79 -9.34
C ASP A 35 9.05 -6.25 -9.75
N TYR A 36 8.32 -6.77 -10.74
CA TYR A 36 8.33 -8.19 -11.12
C TYR A 36 9.74 -8.77 -11.35
N PRO A 37 10.72 -8.05 -11.96
CA PRO A 37 12.09 -8.54 -12.06
C PRO A 37 12.84 -8.64 -10.72
N GLU A 38 12.57 -7.77 -9.76
CA GLU A 38 13.14 -7.88 -8.40
C GLU A 38 12.43 -8.97 -7.60
N ALA A 39 11.11 -9.11 -7.74
CA ALA A 39 10.35 -10.21 -7.14
C ALA A 39 10.84 -11.57 -7.67
N CYS A 40 11.15 -11.68 -8.97
CA CYS A 40 11.79 -12.84 -9.55
C CYS A 40 13.19 -13.06 -8.94
N ALA A 41 14.05 -12.05 -8.94
CA ALA A 41 15.42 -12.17 -8.42
C ALA A 41 15.46 -12.56 -6.92
N ALA A 42 14.50 -12.07 -6.11
CA ALA A 42 14.35 -12.43 -4.70
C ALA A 42 13.90 -13.89 -4.48
N LEU A 43 13.36 -14.54 -5.51
CA LEU A 43 12.97 -15.95 -5.56
C LEU A 43 13.96 -16.81 -6.36
N GLY A 44 15.10 -16.25 -6.81
CA GLY A 44 16.09 -16.94 -7.65
C GLY A 44 15.69 -17.08 -9.14
N LEU A 45 14.59 -16.46 -9.57
CA LEU A 45 13.98 -16.64 -10.88
C LEU A 45 14.45 -15.61 -11.92
N ALA A 46 14.30 -15.96 -13.20
CA ALA A 46 14.49 -15.03 -14.31
C ALA A 46 13.18 -14.25 -14.61
N PRO A 47 13.24 -12.98 -15.01
CA PRO A 47 12.03 -12.20 -15.35
C PRO A 47 11.46 -12.62 -16.71
N LEU A 48 10.55 -13.60 -16.72
CA LEU A 48 9.82 -14.02 -17.92
C LEU A 48 8.68 -13.05 -18.23
N ALA A 49 8.59 -12.56 -19.48
CA ALA A 49 7.63 -11.51 -19.84
C ALA A 49 6.16 -11.91 -19.64
N ASP A 50 5.83 -13.18 -19.86
CA ASP A 50 4.47 -13.72 -19.67
C ASP A 50 4.11 -13.96 -18.18
N GLY A 51 5.10 -13.90 -17.29
CA GLY A 51 4.98 -14.17 -15.86
C GLY A 51 5.34 -15.61 -15.46
N TYR A 52 4.85 -16.04 -14.30
CA TYR A 52 4.91 -17.43 -13.82
C TYR A 52 3.55 -17.90 -13.30
N GLY A 53 3.27 -19.20 -13.42
CA GLY A 53 2.27 -19.89 -12.62
C GLY A 53 2.85 -20.30 -11.26
N LEU A 54 2.11 -20.12 -10.18
CA LEU A 54 2.44 -20.61 -8.84
C LEU A 54 1.40 -21.63 -8.41
N VAL A 55 1.81 -22.86 -8.13
CA VAL A 55 0.95 -23.95 -7.67
C VAL A 55 1.26 -24.25 -6.22
N LEU A 56 0.26 -24.10 -5.35
CA LEU A 56 0.39 -24.29 -3.92
C LEU A 56 -0.22 -25.65 -3.55
N GLY A 57 0.59 -26.51 -2.93
CA GLY A 57 0.17 -27.85 -2.53
C GLY A 57 0.93 -28.38 -1.31
N GLN A 58 0.58 -29.60 -0.92
CA GLN A 58 1.25 -30.36 0.13
C GLN A 58 1.89 -31.63 -0.46
N ASP A 59 2.97 -32.13 0.13
CA ASP A 59 3.39 -33.53 -0.07
C ASP A 59 2.53 -34.51 0.77
N GLY A 60 2.81 -35.82 0.67
CA GLY A 60 2.10 -36.85 1.44
C GLY A 60 2.31 -36.78 2.96
N ALA A 61 3.41 -36.20 3.43
CA ALA A 61 3.65 -35.93 4.85
C ALA A 61 2.86 -34.70 5.34
N GLY A 62 2.46 -33.83 4.43
CA GLY A 62 1.70 -32.61 4.66
C GLY A 62 2.54 -31.33 4.66
N ALA A 63 3.82 -31.38 4.29
CA ALA A 63 4.66 -30.19 4.25
C ALA A 63 4.30 -29.30 3.04
N ARG A 64 4.44 -27.99 3.22
CA ARG A 64 3.97 -26.96 2.28
C ARG A 64 4.98 -26.67 1.19
N TRP A 65 4.53 -26.68 -0.06
CA TRP A 65 5.33 -26.34 -1.23
C TRP A 65 4.61 -25.38 -2.19
N THR A 66 5.38 -24.48 -2.78
CA THR A 66 4.99 -23.59 -3.88
C THR A 66 5.82 -23.93 -5.11
N VAL A 67 5.22 -24.61 -6.07
CA VAL A 67 5.87 -24.98 -7.34
C VAL A 67 5.67 -23.86 -8.36
N ILE A 68 6.77 -23.43 -8.98
CA ILE A 68 6.84 -22.34 -9.95
C ILE A 68 6.92 -22.93 -11.36
N ILE A 69 6.02 -22.47 -12.24
CA ILE A 69 5.78 -23.04 -13.57
C ILE A 69 5.90 -21.93 -14.63
N ASP A 70 6.66 -22.14 -15.70
CA ASP A 70 6.78 -21.18 -16.81
C ASP A 70 5.62 -21.24 -17.83
N ASP A 71 4.92 -22.38 -17.94
CA ASP A 71 3.62 -22.46 -18.64
C ASP A 71 2.50 -21.78 -17.82
N VAL A 72 2.45 -20.45 -17.95
CA VAL A 72 1.39 -19.59 -17.43
C VAL A 72 0.01 -19.95 -18.03
N SER A 73 -0.03 -20.53 -19.24
CA SER A 73 -1.29 -20.86 -19.92
C SER A 73 -1.96 -22.08 -19.30
N LEU A 74 -1.19 -23.13 -18.97
CA LEU A 74 -1.66 -24.30 -18.23
C LEU A 74 -2.32 -23.89 -16.90
N VAL A 75 -1.64 -23.05 -16.12
CA VAL A 75 -2.14 -22.59 -14.81
C VAL A 75 -3.34 -21.65 -14.96
N ALA A 76 -3.37 -20.79 -15.99
CA ALA A 76 -4.52 -19.93 -16.28
C ALA A 76 -5.77 -20.75 -16.67
N VAL A 77 -5.62 -21.84 -17.43
CA VAL A 77 -6.71 -22.75 -17.81
C VAL A 77 -7.26 -23.51 -16.60
N ALA A 78 -6.39 -23.95 -15.68
CA ALA A 78 -6.81 -24.58 -14.43
C ALA A 78 -7.66 -23.62 -13.58
N ILE A 79 -7.16 -22.41 -13.31
CA ILE A 79 -7.87 -21.38 -12.55
C ILE A 79 -9.23 -21.06 -13.19
N ALA A 80 -9.26 -20.81 -14.51
CA ALA A 80 -10.50 -20.50 -15.23
C ALA A 80 -11.52 -21.66 -15.23
N SER A 81 -11.05 -22.91 -15.15
CA SER A 81 -11.93 -24.08 -15.00
C SER A 81 -12.55 -24.14 -13.61
N TRP A 82 -11.75 -23.95 -12.57
CA TRP A 82 -12.21 -23.94 -11.17
C TRP A 82 -13.14 -22.75 -10.87
N ASP A 83 -12.85 -21.55 -11.40
CA ASP A 83 -13.71 -20.36 -11.29
C ASP A 83 -15.09 -20.58 -11.95
N CYS A 84 -15.16 -21.41 -13.01
CA CYS A 84 -16.40 -21.85 -13.63
C CYS A 84 -17.06 -23.08 -12.96
N GLY A 85 -16.50 -23.58 -11.85
CA GLY A 85 -17.00 -24.76 -11.14
C GLY A 85 -16.81 -26.09 -11.89
N MET A 86 -15.85 -26.15 -12.82
CA MET A 86 -15.50 -27.36 -13.57
C MET A 86 -14.34 -28.10 -12.90
N GLU A 87 -14.39 -29.43 -12.93
CA GLU A 87 -13.26 -30.27 -12.52
C GLU A 87 -12.10 -30.12 -13.50
N TYR A 88 -10.90 -29.87 -12.97
CA TYR A 88 -9.65 -29.79 -13.74
C TYR A 88 -8.49 -30.25 -12.87
N GLU A 89 -7.75 -31.25 -13.34
CA GLU A 89 -6.56 -31.79 -12.67
C GLU A 89 -5.31 -31.03 -13.17
N LEU A 90 -4.76 -30.16 -12.33
CA LEU A 90 -3.54 -29.42 -12.65
C LEU A 90 -2.32 -30.27 -12.36
N SER A 91 -1.82 -30.97 -13.39
CA SER A 91 -0.61 -31.79 -13.34
C SER A 91 0.48 -31.17 -14.24
N PRO A 92 1.50 -30.49 -13.68
CA PRO A 92 2.60 -29.90 -14.44
C PRO A 92 3.55 -30.97 -15.01
N ASP A 93 4.12 -30.72 -16.19
CA ASP A 93 5.22 -31.52 -16.70
C ASP A 93 6.54 -31.08 -16.02
N GLU A 94 7.42 -32.04 -15.72
CA GLU A 94 8.73 -31.78 -15.07
C GLU A 94 9.58 -30.72 -15.79
N ARG A 95 9.35 -30.48 -17.09
CA ARG A 95 10.10 -29.50 -17.89
C ARG A 95 9.59 -28.07 -17.78
N THR A 96 8.36 -27.86 -17.30
CA THR A 96 7.81 -26.51 -17.07
C THR A 96 7.95 -26.06 -15.62
N VAL A 97 8.31 -26.99 -14.71
CA VAL A 97 8.68 -26.67 -13.33
C VAL A 97 10.08 -26.03 -13.30
N VAL A 98 10.14 -24.76 -12.88
CA VAL A 98 11.39 -23.98 -12.80
C VAL A 98 12.00 -24.03 -11.41
N ALA A 99 11.18 -24.08 -10.36
CA ALA A 99 11.61 -24.24 -8.98
C ALA A 99 10.47 -24.79 -8.10
N ALA A 100 10.82 -25.43 -6.98
CA ALA A 100 9.91 -25.74 -5.89
C ALA A 100 10.41 -25.02 -4.65
N LEU A 101 9.63 -24.07 -4.13
CA LEU A 101 9.98 -23.31 -2.93
C LEU A 101 9.21 -23.84 -1.71
N PRO A 102 9.86 -23.95 -0.54
CA PRO A 102 9.20 -24.34 0.70
C PRO A 102 8.17 -23.28 1.13
N GLY A 103 7.12 -23.70 1.83
CA GLY A 103 6.06 -22.81 2.34
C GLY A 103 5.07 -22.32 1.28
N TRP A 104 4.21 -21.37 1.66
CA TRP A 104 3.20 -20.75 0.81
C TRP A 104 3.16 -19.21 0.96
N PRO A 105 3.09 -18.43 -0.14
CA PRO A 105 2.90 -16.98 -0.08
C PRO A 105 1.45 -16.56 0.28
N LEU A 106 0.53 -17.51 0.45
CA LEU A 106 -0.87 -17.28 0.81
C LEU A 106 -1.24 -17.89 2.16
N ALA A 107 -2.15 -17.23 2.88
CA ALA A 107 -2.74 -17.71 4.12
C ALA A 107 -3.80 -18.79 3.80
N LEU A 108 -3.36 -20.04 3.72
CA LEU A 108 -4.21 -21.22 3.53
C LEU A 108 -4.12 -22.12 4.77
N SER A 109 -5.28 -22.55 5.27
CA SER A 109 -5.42 -23.44 6.43
C SER A 109 -6.11 -24.77 6.11
N VAL A 110 -6.35 -25.03 4.82
CA VAL A 110 -7.00 -26.26 4.32
C VAL A 110 -5.94 -27.32 4.05
N SER A 111 -6.21 -28.55 4.44
CA SER A 111 -5.40 -29.73 4.08
C SER A 111 -6.00 -30.48 2.90
N ALA A 112 -5.18 -31.16 2.12
CA ALA A 112 -5.67 -32.11 1.12
C ALA A 112 -6.37 -33.32 1.80
N PRO A 113 -7.42 -33.92 1.20
CA PRO A 113 -8.17 -35.02 1.84
C PRO A 113 -7.29 -36.23 2.15
N GLY A 114 -7.15 -36.57 3.44
CA GLY A 114 -6.33 -37.67 3.93
C GLY A 114 -4.87 -37.31 4.25
N VAL A 115 -4.41 -36.12 3.86
CA VAL A 115 -3.05 -35.61 4.13
C VAL A 115 -3.01 -34.94 5.51
N PRO A 116 -1.88 -34.98 6.25
CA PRO A 116 -1.72 -34.27 7.53
C PRO A 116 -1.86 -32.75 7.42
N ALA A 117 -1.87 -32.07 8.58
CA ALA A 117 -2.01 -30.62 8.65
C ALA A 117 -0.83 -29.89 7.98
N PRO A 118 -1.09 -28.80 7.21
CA PRO A 118 -0.05 -27.99 6.59
C PRO A 118 0.99 -27.48 7.60
N HIS A 119 2.26 -27.78 7.32
CA HIS A 119 3.42 -27.31 8.08
C HIS A 119 4.58 -27.00 7.13
N ASP A 120 5.57 -26.22 7.58
CA ASP A 120 6.77 -25.99 6.76
C ASP A 120 7.70 -27.22 6.82
N PRO A 121 8.36 -27.58 5.70
CA PRO A 121 9.29 -28.71 5.67
C PRO A 121 10.48 -28.49 6.61
N GLU A 122 11.11 -29.59 7.05
CA GLU A 122 12.32 -29.51 7.86
C GLU A 122 13.46 -28.82 7.06
N PRO A 123 14.21 -27.86 7.63
CA PRO A 123 15.21 -27.10 6.87
C PRO A 123 16.40 -27.95 6.38
N ASP A 124 16.38 -28.34 5.11
CA ASP A 124 17.48 -29.05 4.43
C ASP A 124 18.27 -28.09 3.51
N PRO A 125 19.54 -27.74 3.83
CA PRO A 125 20.36 -26.86 3.00
C PRO A 125 20.88 -27.49 1.70
N GLU A 126 20.63 -28.77 1.43
CA GLU A 126 20.88 -29.38 0.11
C GLU A 126 19.67 -29.21 -0.85
N ILE A 127 18.50 -28.79 -0.33
CA ILE A 127 17.24 -28.67 -1.09
C ILE A 127 16.64 -27.24 -1.01
N MET A 128 16.90 -26.49 0.06
CA MET A 128 16.28 -25.18 0.32
C MET A 128 17.31 -24.02 0.24
N ASP A 129 17.27 -23.27 -0.86
CA ASP A 129 18.06 -22.03 -1.05
C ASP A 129 17.62 -20.85 -0.14
N GLY A 130 16.56 -21.00 0.65
CA GLY A 130 16.02 -19.93 1.50
C GLY A 130 14.99 -20.40 2.53
N PRO A 131 14.49 -19.47 3.38
CA PRO A 131 13.44 -19.76 4.34
C PRO A 131 12.09 -20.06 3.64
N PRO A 132 11.18 -20.80 4.27
CA PRO A 132 9.82 -21.01 3.76
C PRO A 132 9.11 -19.70 3.42
N LEU A 133 8.42 -19.68 2.27
CA LEU A 133 7.48 -18.63 1.91
C LEU A 133 6.38 -18.56 2.98
N THR A 134 6.15 -17.35 3.47
CA THR A 134 5.10 -17.06 4.44
C THR A 134 4.20 -15.97 3.88
N PRO A 135 2.88 -16.00 4.18
CA PRO A 135 2.01 -14.91 3.78
C PRO A 135 2.38 -13.62 4.51
N PRO A 136 2.15 -12.45 3.88
CA PRO A 136 2.36 -11.16 4.54
C PRO A 136 1.45 -11.04 5.77
N ASN A 137 2.03 -10.80 6.94
CA ASN A 137 1.28 -10.59 8.18
C ASN A 137 0.54 -9.24 8.14
N THR A 138 -0.79 -9.31 8.08
CA THR A 138 -1.72 -8.17 8.11
C THR A 138 -2.50 -8.04 9.42
N GLU A 139 -2.24 -8.91 10.41
CA GLU A 139 -2.89 -8.86 11.72
C GLU A 139 -2.22 -7.84 12.66
N THR A 140 -0.93 -7.55 12.45
CA THR A 140 -0.16 -6.58 13.22
C THR A 140 0.44 -5.48 12.33
N TRP A 141 0.63 -4.29 12.88
CA TRP A 141 1.34 -3.22 12.16
C TRP A 141 2.77 -3.63 11.79
N GLY A 142 3.23 -3.15 10.64
CA GLY A 142 4.49 -3.53 10.01
C GLY A 142 4.42 -3.38 8.49
N PRO A 143 5.44 -3.85 7.74
CA PRO A 143 5.58 -3.57 6.31
C PRO A 143 4.39 -3.91 5.43
N ALA A 144 3.68 -5.01 5.68
CA ALA A 144 2.51 -5.39 4.90
C ALA A 144 1.30 -4.49 5.20
N GLN A 145 0.94 -4.32 6.48
CA GLN A 145 -0.18 -3.48 6.88
C GLN A 145 0.03 -2.00 6.52
N ARG A 146 1.27 -1.53 6.60
CA ARG A 146 1.66 -0.18 6.18
C ARG A 146 1.54 0.04 4.67
N ARG A 147 1.92 -0.96 3.85
CA ARG A 147 1.70 -0.95 2.40
C ARG A 147 0.22 -0.93 2.04
N LEU A 148 -0.60 -1.74 2.71
CA LEU A 148 -2.07 -1.70 2.53
C LEU A 148 -2.65 -0.33 2.90
N GLY A 149 -2.18 0.29 3.98
CA GLY A 149 -2.55 1.67 4.34
C GLY A 149 -2.14 2.70 3.28
N ALA A 150 -0.95 2.57 2.68
CA ALA A 150 -0.49 3.43 1.59
C ALA A 150 -1.32 3.24 0.31
N ASP A 151 -1.62 1.99 -0.05
CA ASP A 151 -2.40 1.68 -1.24
C ASP A 151 -3.88 2.13 -1.08
N GLU A 152 -4.44 2.11 0.15
CA GLU A 152 -5.75 2.71 0.48
C GLU A 152 -5.72 4.26 0.48
N ILE A 153 -4.67 4.90 0.98
CA ILE A 153 -4.47 6.38 0.84
C ILE A 153 -4.47 6.78 -0.64
N ALA A 154 -3.80 6.01 -1.50
CA ALA A 154 -3.75 6.26 -2.93
C ALA A 154 -5.14 6.13 -3.59
N LEU A 155 -5.94 5.15 -3.16
CA LEU A 155 -7.32 4.93 -3.61
C LEU A 155 -8.29 6.02 -3.14
N GLN A 156 -8.19 6.44 -1.87
CA GLN A 156 -9.12 7.36 -1.21
C GLN A 156 -8.68 8.83 -1.26
N TRP A 157 -7.61 9.17 -2.00
CA TRP A 157 -6.94 10.49 -1.93
C TRP A 157 -7.88 11.69 -1.86
N ALA A 158 -8.85 11.76 -2.79
CA ALA A 158 -9.78 12.89 -2.88
C ALA A 158 -10.71 13.01 -1.66
N SER A 159 -11.02 11.91 -0.98
CA SER A 159 -11.79 11.90 0.25
C SER A 159 -10.95 12.38 1.44
N TRP A 160 -9.70 11.92 1.55
CA TRP A 160 -8.85 12.19 2.71
C TRP A 160 -8.22 13.59 2.64
N ARG A 161 -7.78 14.05 1.45
CA ARG A 161 -7.24 15.40 1.26
C ARG A 161 -8.25 16.50 1.62
N ASN A 162 -9.53 16.27 1.35
CA ASN A 162 -10.62 17.20 1.68
C ASN A 162 -10.92 17.31 3.19
N GLN A 163 -10.39 16.40 4.03
CA GLN A 163 -10.56 16.42 5.48
C GLN A 163 -9.41 17.14 6.21
N ILE A 164 -8.39 17.56 5.48
CA ILE A 164 -7.18 18.17 6.03
C ILE A 164 -7.15 19.65 5.64
N ASP A 165 -7.24 20.50 6.66
CA ASP A 165 -7.01 21.93 6.53
C ASP A 165 -5.53 22.20 6.21
N ASP A 166 -5.28 23.16 5.34
CA ASP A 166 -3.93 23.55 4.93
C ASP A 166 -3.13 24.14 6.12
N SER A 167 -3.80 24.59 7.18
CA SER A 167 -3.18 25.00 8.46
C SER A 167 -2.51 23.85 9.22
N ALA A 168 -2.87 22.60 8.95
CA ALA A 168 -2.25 21.42 9.57
C ALA A 168 -0.86 21.09 8.97
N PHE A 169 -0.46 21.75 7.89
CA PHE A 169 0.83 21.54 7.25
C PHE A 169 1.96 22.32 7.93
N LEU A 170 3.12 21.67 8.02
CA LEU A 170 4.36 22.26 8.53
C LEU A 170 4.97 23.24 7.51
N THR A 171 4.56 24.51 7.53
CA THR A 171 5.27 25.57 6.80
C THR A 171 6.54 25.97 7.56
N ASN A 172 7.63 26.16 6.83
CA ASN A 172 8.94 26.54 7.39
C ASN A 172 9.26 28.02 7.09
N ASP A 173 8.23 28.87 7.17
CA ASP A 173 8.28 30.28 6.79
C ASP A 173 8.80 31.15 7.94
N ALA A 174 10.13 31.18 8.07
CA ALA A 174 10.84 31.87 9.14
C ALA A 174 11.97 32.79 8.62
N ASP A 175 11.71 33.62 7.61
CA ASP A 175 12.48 34.86 7.38
C ASP A 175 11.67 35.97 6.66
N GLY A 176 12.02 37.23 6.98
CA GLY A 176 11.79 38.42 6.16
C GLY A 176 10.40 39.07 6.15
N GLY A 177 10.22 40.20 6.87
CA GLY A 177 9.17 41.16 6.46
C GLY A 177 8.54 42.15 7.44
N ALA A 178 9.01 42.32 8.68
CA ALA A 178 8.36 43.23 9.64
C ALA A 178 8.47 44.74 9.27
N GLY A 179 7.48 45.27 8.54
CA GLY A 179 7.41 46.67 8.09
C GLY A 179 6.27 47.47 8.74
N ASN A 180 6.50 48.03 9.92
CA ASN A 180 5.50 48.83 10.64
C ASN A 180 5.46 50.30 10.16
N ALA A 181 4.34 50.72 9.57
CA ALA A 181 3.95 52.13 9.47
C ALA A 181 2.42 52.27 9.27
N GLY A 182 1.67 52.61 10.33
CA GLY A 182 0.29 53.09 10.20
C GLY A 182 0.23 54.62 10.10
N THR A 183 -0.88 55.16 9.58
CA THR A 183 -1.62 56.37 10.05
C THR A 183 -2.59 56.88 8.96
N ALA A 184 -3.68 57.53 9.40
CA ALA A 184 -4.63 58.37 8.65
C ALA A 184 -5.62 57.69 7.68
N ALA A 185 -6.91 57.80 8.03
CA ALA A 185 -8.00 57.93 7.06
C ALA A 185 -8.00 59.35 6.43
N PRO A 186 -8.83 59.59 5.41
CA PRO A 186 -9.89 60.57 5.65
C PRO A 186 -11.29 60.08 5.26
N SER A 187 -12.29 60.77 5.80
CA SER A 187 -13.72 60.63 5.50
C SER A 187 -14.15 61.47 4.29
N ASP A 188 -15.20 61.04 3.59
CA ASP A 188 -16.12 61.93 2.86
C ASP A 188 -17.55 61.35 2.87
N ALA A 189 -18.59 62.15 2.59
CA ALA A 189 -19.98 61.79 2.91
C ALA A 189 -21.11 62.34 1.99
N ALA A 190 -22.06 61.47 1.62
CA ALA A 190 -23.44 61.73 1.15
C ALA A 190 -24.20 60.37 1.19
N ALA A 191 -25.38 60.19 1.80
CA ALA A 191 -26.73 60.68 1.43
C ALA A 191 -27.25 60.12 0.07
N ALA A 192 -28.47 59.58 -0.09
CA ALA A 192 -29.56 59.14 0.82
C ALA A 192 -30.53 58.22 -0.01
N ASP A 193 -31.72 57.71 0.37
CA ASP A 193 -32.61 57.81 1.56
C ASP A 193 -33.65 56.61 1.54
N ASP A 194 -34.67 56.63 2.42
CA ASP A 194 -35.93 55.82 2.43
C ASP A 194 -35.86 54.27 2.68
N VAL A 195 -36.87 53.56 3.23
CA VAL A 195 -37.89 53.83 4.29
C VAL A 195 -38.69 52.54 4.67
N ALA A 196 -39.28 52.47 5.88
CA ALA A 196 -40.36 51.53 6.33
C ALA A 196 -40.04 50.00 6.49
N THR A 197 -40.66 49.20 7.39
CA THR A 197 -41.66 49.43 8.49
C THR A 197 -41.69 48.26 9.50
N SER A 198 -42.08 48.56 10.76
CA SER A 198 -42.69 47.67 11.80
C SER A 198 -41.85 46.49 12.38
N GLU A 199 -41.73 46.27 13.70
CA GLU A 199 -42.74 46.06 14.78
C GLU A 199 -43.46 44.68 14.65
N ASP A 200 -43.57 43.82 15.68
CA ASP A 200 -43.15 43.88 17.10
C ASP A 200 -42.58 42.48 17.53
N ASP A 201 -42.48 41.96 18.77
CA ASP A 201 -43.10 42.21 20.09
C ASP A 201 -42.11 41.80 21.25
N THR A 202 -42.62 41.51 22.44
CA THR A 202 -42.00 41.69 23.77
C THR A 202 -41.57 40.39 24.50
N THR A 203 -40.43 40.47 25.18
CA THR A 203 -39.89 39.73 26.36
C THR A 203 -40.69 38.60 27.05
N THR A 204 -40.00 37.52 27.43
CA THR A 204 -39.92 37.05 28.85
C THR A 204 -38.59 36.32 29.14
N ALA A 205 -38.20 36.18 30.42
CA ALA A 205 -36.94 35.57 30.87
C ALA A 205 -37.13 34.22 31.60
N GLY A 206 -36.07 33.40 31.63
CA GLY A 206 -35.97 32.15 32.40
C GLY A 206 -34.50 31.72 32.58
N THR A 207 -34.15 31.14 33.73
CA THR A 207 -32.76 30.98 34.22
C THR A 207 -32.26 29.53 34.20
N ASP A 208 -30.92 29.36 34.23
CA ASP A 208 -30.14 28.15 34.60
C ASP A 208 -30.42 26.86 33.78
N THR A 209 -29.42 26.21 33.17
CA THR A 209 -28.19 25.73 33.83
C THR A 209 -27.11 25.42 32.79
N ALA A 210 -25.84 25.76 33.06
CA ALA A 210 -24.70 25.37 32.23
C ALA A 210 -23.76 24.40 32.98
N PRO A 211 -23.32 23.28 32.36
CA PRO A 211 -22.14 22.53 32.80
C PRO A 211 -20.84 23.27 32.43
N PRO A 212 -19.71 22.99 33.10
CA PRO A 212 -18.48 23.78 32.97
C PRO A 212 -17.68 23.47 31.70
N GLY A 213 -16.83 24.42 31.31
CA GLY A 213 -16.00 24.32 30.10
C GLY A 213 -14.81 23.36 30.23
N SER A 214 -14.44 22.79 29.09
CA SER A 214 -13.09 22.31 28.83
C SER A 214 -12.28 23.45 28.20
N ASP A 215 -11.50 24.17 29.00
CA ASP A 215 -10.45 25.09 28.50
C ASP A 215 -9.30 24.26 27.90
N THR A 216 -9.57 23.57 26.80
CA THR A 216 -8.52 23.08 25.90
C THR A 216 -8.04 24.29 25.11
N ALA A 217 -7.17 25.09 25.74
CA ALA A 217 -6.41 26.10 25.02
C ALA A 217 -5.58 25.37 23.96
N GLU A 218 -5.96 25.51 22.69
CA GLU A 218 -5.26 24.88 21.57
C GLU A 218 -3.82 25.43 21.54
N ASP A 219 -2.87 24.54 21.80
CA ASP A 219 -1.43 24.85 21.81
C ASP A 219 -0.95 25.09 20.37
N THR A 220 -1.29 26.28 19.88
CA THR A 220 -0.94 26.85 18.59
C THR A 220 0.52 27.33 18.56
N SER A 221 1.38 26.70 19.36
CA SER A 221 2.82 26.68 19.14
C SER A 221 3.12 26.05 17.77
N PRO A 222 3.97 26.67 16.93
CA PRO A 222 4.33 26.09 15.63
C PRO A 222 4.99 24.73 15.83
N ARG A 223 4.27 23.66 15.44
CA ARG A 223 4.60 22.27 15.76
C ARG A 223 5.98 21.92 15.20
N ALA A 224 6.93 21.60 16.07
CA ALA A 224 8.31 21.35 15.66
C ALA A 224 8.37 20.23 14.59
N PRO A 225 9.16 20.40 13.51
CA PRO A 225 9.02 19.57 12.31
C PRO A 225 9.30 18.10 12.62
N HIS A 226 8.38 17.23 12.23
CA HIS A 226 8.34 15.87 12.73
C HIS A 226 9.62 15.08 12.39
N PRO A 227 10.32 14.44 13.36
CA PRO A 227 11.60 13.79 13.11
C PRO A 227 11.48 12.61 12.14
N GLY A 228 10.39 11.83 12.23
CA GLY A 228 10.11 10.75 11.28
C GLY A 228 9.95 11.25 9.85
N ILE A 229 9.18 12.32 9.63
CA ILE A 229 9.01 12.94 8.29
C ILE A 229 10.36 13.42 7.75
N ARG A 230 11.19 14.07 8.58
CA ARG A 230 12.53 14.54 8.18
C ARG A 230 13.46 13.38 7.81
N ARG A 231 13.38 12.22 8.50
CA ARG A 231 14.07 10.99 8.10
C ARG A 231 13.60 10.51 6.73
N VAL A 232 12.29 10.35 6.56
CA VAL A 232 11.70 9.84 5.31
C VAL A 232 12.06 10.73 4.12
N LEU A 233 11.91 12.06 4.22
CA LEU A 233 12.27 12.97 3.14
C LEU A 233 13.76 12.94 2.78
N ALA A 234 14.65 12.64 3.73
CA ALA A 234 16.08 12.45 3.46
C ALA A 234 16.36 11.11 2.75
N GLU A 235 15.74 10.01 3.20
CA GLU A 235 15.86 8.69 2.55
C GLU A 235 15.28 8.70 1.13
N VAL A 236 14.11 9.33 0.93
CA VAL A 236 13.46 9.52 -0.38
C VAL A 236 14.30 10.40 -1.31
N ARG A 237 15.06 11.38 -0.81
CA ARG A 237 16.03 12.14 -1.62
C ARG A 237 17.22 11.28 -2.01
N GLY A 238 17.73 10.45 -1.09
CA GLY A 238 18.79 9.48 -1.36
C GLY A 238 18.45 8.51 -2.49
N TYR A 239 17.16 8.22 -2.73
CA TYR A 239 16.72 7.42 -3.87
C TYR A 239 16.96 8.09 -5.22
N VAL A 240 17.01 9.43 -5.31
CA VAL A 240 17.31 10.14 -6.56
C VAL A 240 18.81 10.05 -6.90
N ASP A 241 19.68 10.12 -5.89
CA ASP A 241 21.15 10.01 -6.05
C ASP A 241 21.64 8.56 -6.15
N SER A 242 20.91 7.62 -5.57
CA SER A 242 21.20 6.17 -5.55
C SER A 242 19.89 5.41 -5.73
N PRO A 243 19.48 5.14 -6.99
CA PRO A 243 18.22 4.52 -7.33
C PRO A 243 17.94 3.27 -6.48
N PRO A 244 16.75 3.18 -5.86
CA PRO A 244 16.39 2.02 -5.10
C PRO A 244 16.18 0.83 -6.05
N PRO A 245 16.16 -0.39 -5.51
CA PRO A 245 15.61 -1.56 -6.19
C PRO A 245 14.21 -1.27 -6.78
N LEU A 246 13.89 -1.92 -7.91
CA LEU A 246 12.87 -1.48 -8.87
C LEU A 246 11.45 -1.56 -8.31
N GLY A 247 10.61 -0.61 -8.71
CA GLY A 247 9.22 -0.54 -8.24
C GLY A 247 9.05 -0.16 -6.75
N ARG A 248 10.15 0.00 -5.99
CA ARG A 248 10.13 0.67 -4.67
C ARG A 248 9.61 2.11 -4.75
N VAL A 249 9.71 2.73 -5.92
CA VAL A 249 9.04 3.99 -6.30
C VAL A 249 8.21 3.73 -7.55
N ARG A 250 6.90 4.03 -7.50
CA ARG A 250 5.92 3.79 -8.58
C ARG A 250 5.18 5.09 -8.95
N SER A 251 4.73 5.21 -10.19
CA SER A 251 3.97 6.38 -10.68
C SER A 251 2.71 6.01 -11.47
N ALA A 252 1.54 6.29 -10.90
CA ALA A 252 0.24 6.12 -11.52
C ALA A 252 -0.34 7.45 -12.04
N PHE A 253 -1.18 7.40 -13.08
CA PHE A 253 -1.96 8.56 -13.51
C PHE A 253 -2.95 8.99 -12.42
N ALA A 254 -3.01 10.29 -12.12
CA ALA A 254 -4.04 10.88 -11.28
C ALA A 254 -5.01 11.73 -12.13
N SER A 255 -5.82 12.57 -11.49
CA SER A 255 -6.71 13.51 -12.20
C SER A 255 -5.93 14.67 -12.81
N GLY A 256 -6.12 14.92 -14.11
CA GLY A 256 -5.45 15.97 -14.87
C GLY A 256 -4.09 15.51 -15.43
N GLU A 257 -3.09 16.39 -15.39
CA GLU A 257 -1.69 16.05 -15.74
C GLU A 257 -0.92 15.49 -14.53
N ALA A 258 -1.54 15.49 -13.35
CA ALA A 258 -0.95 15.03 -12.10
C ALA A 258 -0.77 13.51 -12.03
N ARG A 259 0.12 13.07 -11.15
CA ARG A 259 0.46 11.66 -10.94
C ARG A 259 0.49 11.32 -9.46
N THR A 260 -0.03 10.14 -9.12
CA THR A 260 0.06 9.59 -7.77
C THR A 260 1.35 8.78 -7.69
N LEU A 261 2.26 9.23 -6.84
CA LEU A 261 3.53 8.59 -6.56
C LEU A 261 3.41 7.77 -5.28
N ARG A 262 4.01 6.57 -5.28
CA ARG A 262 4.04 5.71 -4.10
C ARG A 262 5.47 5.20 -3.89
N ALA A 263 6.02 5.37 -2.70
CA ALA A 263 7.39 5.00 -2.35
C ALA A 263 7.44 4.23 -1.03
N ASP A 264 8.28 3.21 -0.93
CA ASP A 264 8.52 2.44 0.31
C ASP A 264 9.97 2.58 0.80
N GLY A 265 10.20 2.41 2.10
CA GLY A 265 11.54 2.20 2.63
C GLY A 265 11.59 1.58 4.03
N PRO A 266 12.79 1.49 4.64
CA PRO A 266 12.99 0.88 5.95
C PRO A 266 12.23 1.62 7.06
N GLY A 267 11.14 1.00 7.54
CA GLY A 267 10.29 1.57 8.58
C GLY A 267 9.30 2.65 8.09
N TRP A 268 9.09 2.82 6.78
CA TRP A 268 8.15 3.82 6.25
C TRP A 268 7.54 3.48 4.89
N SER A 269 6.42 4.14 4.58
CA SER A 269 5.80 4.18 3.24
C SER A 269 5.27 5.60 3.00
N MET A 270 5.30 6.07 1.75
CA MET A 270 4.90 7.42 1.35
C MET A 270 3.99 7.36 0.13
N VAL A 271 2.93 8.18 0.14
CA VAL A 271 2.02 8.39 -1.01
C VAL A 271 1.96 9.89 -1.28
N ALA A 272 2.08 10.31 -2.54
CA ALA A 272 2.12 11.72 -2.88
C ALA A 272 1.42 12.02 -4.20
N ARG A 273 1.03 13.29 -4.40
CA ARG A 273 0.57 13.82 -5.68
C ARG A 273 1.52 14.90 -6.18
N THR A 274 1.94 14.81 -7.43
CA THR A 274 2.88 15.77 -8.05
C THR A 274 2.37 17.23 -8.06
N ASP A 275 1.06 17.44 -7.93
CA ASP A 275 0.40 18.74 -7.93
C ASP A 275 -0.04 19.24 -6.55
N ASP A 276 0.14 18.48 -5.46
CA ASP A 276 -0.46 18.75 -4.14
C ASP A 276 0.53 18.47 -2.98
N ILE A 277 0.30 17.43 -2.17
CA ILE A 277 1.05 17.10 -0.94
C ILE A 277 1.60 15.67 -0.94
N ALA A 278 2.19 15.23 0.17
CA ALA A 278 2.44 13.82 0.46
C ALA A 278 1.87 13.39 1.83
N PHE A 279 1.68 12.08 1.99
CA PHE A 279 1.37 11.38 3.23
C PHE A 279 2.47 10.39 3.55
N VAL A 280 2.86 10.29 4.81
CA VAL A 280 3.86 9.34 5.31
C VAL A 280 3.25 8.46 6.38
N LEU A 281 3.51 7.16 6.29
CA LEU A 281 3.25 6.16 7.32
C LEU A 281 4.59 5.66 7.88
N LEU A 282 4.67 5.40 9.19
CA LEU A 282 5.89 4.94 9.88
C LEU A 282 5.62 3.61 10.62
N ASP A 283 6.65 2.79 10.82
CA ASP A 283 6.56 1.64 11.75
C ASP A 283 6.59 2.08 13.22
N ASP A 284 7.23 3.22 13.51
CA ASP A 284 7.34 3.79 14.87
C ASP A 284 6.00 4.39 15.38
N GLU A 285 5.09 4.75 14.46
CA GLU A 285 3.79 5.39 14.74
C GLU A 285 2.66 4.63 14.04
N PRO A 286 2.17 3.52 14.63
CA PRO A 286 1.24 2.61 14.00
C PRO A 286 -0.15 3.21 13.78
N GLY A 287 -0.62 3.21 12.52
CA GLY A 287 -1.95 3.70 12.14
C GLY A 287 -2.06 5.22 11.96
N GLU A 288 -1.03 5.99 12.29
CA GLU A 288 -1.00 7.44 12.08
C GLU A 288 -0.67 7.79 10.62
N VAL A 289 -1.39 8.78 10.08
CA VAL A 289 -1.21 9.29 8.71
C VAL A 289 -0.60 10.69 8.78
N LEU A 290 0.69 10.81 8.49
CA LEU A 290 1.42 12.06 8.66
C LEU A 290 1.39 12.92 7.37
N PRO A 291 0.66 14.05 7.34
CA PRO A 291 0.68 14.93 6.18
C PRO A 291 2.00 15.70 6.04
N VAL A 292 2.46 15.83 4.80
CA VAL A 292 3.64 16.60 4.41
C VAL A 292 3.20 17.66 3.41
N GLY A 293 3.10 18.90 3.90
CA GLY A 293 2.75 20.04 3.05
C GLY A 293 3.76 20.28 1.93
N ARG A 294 3.30 20.90 0.85
CA ARG A 294 4.07 21.12 -0.38
C ARG A 294 5.40 21.85 -0.15
N GLY A 295 5.35 23.03 0.47
CA GLY A 295 6.53 23.87 0.68
C GLY A 295 7.35 24.13 -0.60
N PRO A 296 8.64 24.51 -0.46
CA PRO A 296 9.52 24.72 -1.61
C PRO A 296 10.21 23.44 -2.11
N GLU A 297 10.42 22.42 -1.26
CA GLU A 297 11.27 21.27 -1.59
C GLU A 297 10.49 20.06 -2.17
N LEU A 298 9.22 19.86 -1.78
CA LEU A 298 8.48 18.66 -2.19
C LEU A 298 8.24 18.59 -3.71
N PRO A 299 7.85 19.68 -4.43
CA PRO A 299 7.53 19.58 -5.86
C PRO A 299 8.70 19.07 -6.71
N GLY A 300 9.92 19.58 -6.47
CA GLY A 300 11.11 19.13 -7.19
C GLY A 300 11.51 17.69 -6.85
N LEU A 301 11.27 17.25 -5.61
CA LEU A 301 11.46 15.86 -5.22
C LEU A 301 10.47 14.94 -5.93
N LEU A 302 9.17 15.28 -5.93
CA LEU A 302 8.15 14.49 -6.62
C LEU A 302 8.38 14.44 -8.14
N GLU A 303 8.80 15.53 -8.76
CA GLU A 303 9.17 15.55 -10.18
C GLU A 303 10.40 14.67 -10.49
N ALA A 304 11.38 14.59 -9.58
CA ALA A 304 12.52 13.69 -9.71
C ALA A 304 12.11 12.22 -9.52
N LEU A 305 11.26 11.91 -8.53
CA LEU A 305 10.70 10.58 -8.32
C LEU A 305 9.87 10.12 -9.52
N ASP A 306 9.07 10.98 -10.16
CA ASP A 306 8.25 10.62 -11.34
C ASP A 306 9.08 10.35 -12.62
N LYS A 307 10.27 10.95 -12.71
CA LYS A 307 11.22 10.69 -13.81
C LYS A 307 12.02 9.39 -13.60
N MET A 308 12.26 9.02 -12.34
CA MET A 308 12.92 7.78 -11.96
C MET A 308 11.96 6.59 -11.88
N ALA A 309 10.71 6.83 -11.49
CA ALA A 309 9.67 5.81 -11.45
C ALA A 309 9.57 5.14 -12.81
N VAL A 310 9.71 3.81 -12.80
CA VAL A 310 9.47 2.99 -13.97
C VAL A 310 7.98 3.13 -14.35
N ARG A 311 7.68 2.86 -15.62
CA ARG A 311 6.39 3.18 -16.22
C ARG A 311 5.81 1.91 -16.84
N PRO A 312 4.58 1.50 -16.47
CA PRO A 312 3.89 0.46 -17.22
C PRO A 312 3.71 0.92 -18.67
N SER A 313 4.13 0.07 -19.60
CA SER A 313 4.22 0.30 -21.05
C SER A 313 2.98 -0.14 -21.80
#